data_AF-A0A4W5P840-F1
#
_entry.id   AF-A0A4W5P840-F1
#
_cell.length_a   1.000
_cell.length_b   1.000
_cell.length_c   1.000
_cell.angle_alpha   90.00
_cell.angle_beta   90.00
_cell.angle_gamma   90.00
#
_symmetry.space_group_name_H-M   'P 1'
#
loop_
_entity.id
_entity.type
_entity.pdbx_description
1 polymer ?
#
loop_
_entity_poly.entity_id
_entity_poly.type
_entity_poly.pdbx_seq_one_letter_code
_entity_poly.pdbx_strand_id
1 'polypeptide(L)'
;DNIYPPSPCRCDAEWGGEYCDETVAPLPSQLKDSFSRAPSLSHWHLVTGGKLSTVCGAVASGAALHFSGSCSRQLVTVDLNLTNAEFIQFYFMYGCMIPPSNRNQGVLLEFSLNGGINWNLLTEIFYDLYSKPG
;
A
#
# COMPACT_ATOMS: atom_id res chain seq x y z
N ASP A 1 25.77 27.90 25.20
CA ASP A 1 24.93 26.73 24.86
C ASP A 1 25.75 25.70 24.10
N ASN A 2 26.06 24.58 24.76
CA ASN A 2 26.69 23.42 24.11
C ASN A 2 25.61 22.70 23.29
N ILE A 3 25.53 23.01 21.99
CA ILE A 3 24.77 22.22 21.04
C ILE A 3 25.50 20.88 20.93
N TYR A 4 24.97 19.84 21.57
CA TYR A 4 25.40 18.48 21.26
C TYR A 4 25.21 18.27 19.75
N PRO A 5 26.22 17.74 19.03
CA PRO A 5 26.02 17.36 17.64
C PRO A 5 24.83 16.37 17.57
N PRO A 6 23.98 16.45 16.53
CA PRO A 6 22.89 15.50 16.38
C PRO A 6 23.45 14.08 16.41
N SER A 7 22.75 13.19 17.12
CA SER A 7 23.15 11.78 17.18
C SER A 7 23.13 11.18 15.77
N PRO A 8 24.11 10.35 15.40
CA PRO A 8 24.15 9.72 14.08
C PRO A 8 22.94 8.80 13.87
N CYS A 9 22.42 8.78 12.65
CA CYS A 9 21.31 7.90 12.29
C CYS A 9 21.71 6.42 12.48
N ARG A 10 20.74 5.62 12.92
CA ARG A 10 20.85 4.16 13.05
C ARG A 10 19.91 3.54 12.05
N CYS A 11 20.46 3.03 10.96
CA CYS A 11 19.68 2.55 9.83
C CYS A 11 19.10 1.17 10.07
N ASP A 12 17.95 0.90 9.45
CA ASP A 12 17.40 -0.43 9.34
C ASP A 12 18.34 -1.34 8.52
N ALA A 13 18.18 -2.65 8.65
CA ALA A 13 19.12 -3.63 8.09
C ALA A 13 19.36 -3.49 6.57
N GLU A 14 18.36 -3.01 5.83
CA GLU A 14 18.40 -2.87 4.36
C GLU A 14 18.80 -1.45 3.89
N TRP A 15 19.08 -0.55 4.84
CA TRP A 15 19.36 0.87 4.59
C TRP A 15 20.73 1.29 5.15
N GLY A 16 21.34 2.28 4.52
CA GLY A 16 22.67 2.80 4.85
C GLY A 16 22.81 4.27 4.51
N GLY A 17 24.06 4.76 4.53
CA GLY A 17 24.36 6.18 4.39
C GLY A 17 24.29 6.96 5.71
N GLU A 18 24.70 8.23 5.67
CA GLU A 18 24.69 9.12 6.84
C GLU A 18 23.27 9.39 7.35
N TYR A 19 22.29 9.40 6.43
CA TYR A 19 20.89 9.73 6.71
C TYR A 19 19.91 8.56 6.54
N CYS A 20 20.41 7.33 6.34
CA CYS A 20 19.60 6.12 6.12
C CYS A 20 18.71 6.16 4.86
N ASP A 21 19.18 6.82 3.82
CA ASP A 21 18.50 7.01 2.53
C ASP A 21 19.17 6.23 1.38
N GLU A 22 20.27 5.53 1.65
CA GLU A 22 20.94 4.66 0.68
C GLU A 22 20.48 3.22 0.83
N THR A 23 20.10 2.58 -0.27
CA THR A 23 19.67 1.17 -0.27
C THR A 23 20.88 0.24 -0.30
N VAL A 24 20.97 -0.72 0.62
CA VAL A 24 22.07 -1.71 0.66
C VAL A 24 21.99 -2.71 -0.49
N ALA A 25 20.76 -3.03 -0.92
CA ALA A 25 20.47 -3.87 -2.08
C ALA A 25 19.49 -3.16 -3.04
N PRO A 26 19.50 -3.49 -4.35
CA PRO A 26 18.58 -2.89 -5.29
C PRO A 26 17.11 -3.16 -4.93
N LEU A 27 16.31 -2.10 -4.86
CA LEU A 27 14.86 -2.21 -4.67
C LEU A 27 14.18 -2.86 -5.88
N PRO A 28 13.07 -3.61 -5.69
CA PRO A 28 12.28 -4.11 -6.81
C PRO A 28 11.76 -2.94 -7.66
N SER A 29 11.85 -3.08 -8.98
CA SER A 29 11.35 -2.07 -9.93
C SER A 29 9.91 -2.30 -10.38
N GLN A 30 9.28 -3.36 -9.88
CA GLN A 30 7.91 -3.74 -10.22
C GLN A 30 7.27 -4.51 -9.07
N LEU A 31 5.95 -4.41 -8.97
CA LEU A 31 5.15 -5.20 -8.02
C LEU A 31 3.94 -5.76 -8.75
N LYS A 32 3.70 -7.05 -8.58
CA LYS A 32 2.52 -7.73 -9.09
C LYS A 32 2.02 -8.73 -8.07
N ASP A 33 0.75 -8.61 -7.70
CA ASP A 33 0.07 -9.60 -6.88
C ASP A 33 -1.32 -9.85 -7.44
N SER A 34 -1.63 -11.13 -7.70
CA SER A 34 -2.97 -11.55 -8.12
C SER A 34 -3.85 -11.97 -6.95
N PHE A 35 -3.31 -11.97 -5.72
CA PHE A 35 -3.99 -12.42 -4.51
C PHE A 35 -4.50 -13.86 -4.58
N SER A 36 -3.84 -14.70 -5.40
CA SER A 36 -4.08 -16.15 -5.45
C SER A 36 -3.49 -16.90 -4.24
N ARG A 37 -2.60 -16.25 -3.48
CA ARG A 37 -1.96 -16.74 -2.25
C ARG A 37 -1.82 -15.60 -1.25
N ALA A 38 -1.55 -15.93 0.00
CA ALA A 38 -1.40 -14.94 1.08
C ALA A 38 -0.39 -13.85 0.67
N PRO A 39 -0.66 -12.56 0.95
CA PRO A 39 0.25 -11.46 0.65
C PRO A 39 1.66 -11.72 1.19
N SER A 40 2.67 -11.60 0.33
CA SER A 40 4.07 -11.82 0.69
C SER A 40 4.69 -10.55 1.30
N LEU A 41 5.54 -10.72 2.32
CA LEU A 41 6.34 -9.64 2.90
C LEU A 41 7.37 -9.06 1.92
N SER A 42 7.67 -9.77 0.82
CA SER A 42 8.50 -9.25 -0.28
C SER A 42 7.79 -8.21 -1.16
N HIS A 43 6.46 -8.08 -1.04
CA HIS A 43 5.66 -7.14 -1.83
C HIS A 43 4.92 -6.15 -0.94
N TRP A 44 4.43 -6.60 0.22
CA TRP A 44 3.58 -5.81 1.10
C TRP A 44 4.23 -5.66 2.46
N HIS A 45 4.62 -4.43 2.79
CA HIS A 45 5.14 -4.07 4.10
C HIS A 45 4.05 -4.18 5.18
N LEU A 46 2.81 -3.81 4.85
CA LEU A 46 1.69 -3.82 5.79
C LEU A 46 0.39 -4.28 5.12
N VAL A 47 -0.31 -5.20 5.78
CA VAL A 47 -1.69 -5.59 5.43
C VAL A 47 -2.53 -5.55 6.71
N THR A 48 -3.36 -4.52 6.84
CA THR A 48 -4.21 -4.31 8.02
C THR A 48 -5.68 -4.35 7.60
N GLY A 49 -6.49 -5.17 8.29
CA GLY A 49 -7.94 -5.26 8.05
C GLY A 49 -8.36 -5.96 6.75
N GLY A 50 -7.40 -6.48 5.98
CA GLY A 50 -7.60 -7.23 4.74
C GLY A 50 -7.34 -8.72 4.88
N LYS A 51 -8.11 -9.56 4.19
CA LYS A 51 -7.87 -11.00 4.06
C LYS A 51 -8.25 -11.50 2.68
N LEU A 52 -7.62 -12.58 2.23
CA LEU A 52 -8.05 -13.25 1.01
C LEU A 52 -9.47 -13.78 1.17
N SER A 53 -10.29 -13.53 0.16
CA SER A 53 -11.70 -13.89 0.20
C SER A 53 -12.27 -14.03 -1.20
N THR A 54 -13.28 -14.89 -1.33
CA THR A 54 -14.13 -15.02 -2.52
C THR A 54 -15.49 -14.38 -2.35
N VAL A 55 -15.75 -13.74 -1.20
CA VAL A 55 -17.05 -13.12 -0.86
C VAL A 55 -17.50 -12.08 -1.88
N CYS A 56 -16.57 -11.31 -2.45
CA CYS A 56 -16.90 -10.32 -3.48
C CYS A 56 -17.03 -10.93 -4.89
N GLY A 57 -17.01 -12.26 -5.03
CA GLY A 57 -16.92 -12.92 -6.32
C GLY A 57 -15.60 -12.62 -7.03
N ALA A 58 -15.59 -12.77 -8.35
CA ALA A 58 -14.43 -12.43 -9.17
C ALA A 58 -14.35 -10.92 -9.38
N VAL A 59 -13.42 -10.27 -8.66
CA VAL A 59 -13.09 -8.86 -8.89
C VAL A 59 -12.23 -8.72 -10.16
N ALA A 60 -11.11 -9.44 -10.21
CA ALA A 60 -10.35 -9.66 -11.44
C ALA A 60 -10.49 -11.12 -11.89
N SER A 61 -10.10 -12.03 -11.01
CA SER A 61 -10.22 -13.48 -11.18
C SER A 61 -10.02 -14.15 -9.82
N GLY A 62 -10.72 -15.25 -9.54
CA GLY A 62 -10.50 -16.02 -8.31
C GLY A 62 -10.78 -15.21 -7.03
N ALA A 63 -9.93 -15.42 -6.01
CA ALA A 63 -10.00 -14.67 -4.75
C ALA A 63 -9.40 -13.26 -4.89
N ALA A 64 -9.84 -12.35 -4.03
CA ALA A 64 -9.32 -10.99 -3.92
C ALA A 64 -8.94 -10.67 -2.47
N LEU A 65 -8.07 -9.68 -2.28
CA LEU A 65 -7.78 -9.13 -0.96
C LEU A 65 -8.94 -8.23 -0.51
N HIS A 66 -9.74 -8.73 0.43
CA HIS A 66 -10.97 -8.08 0.88
C HIS A 66 -10.78 -7.38 2.23
N PHE A 67 -10.93 -6.06 2.23
CA PHE A 67 -10.85 -5.22 3.42
C PHE A 67 -12.21 -5.08 4.11
N SER A 68 -12.43 -5.87 5.17
CA SER A 68 -13.68 -5.92 5.94
C SER A 68 -13.48 -5.83 7.44
N GLY A 69 -12.24 -5.59 7.91
CA GLY A 69 -11.94 -5.36 9.31
C GLY A 69 -12.72 -4.18 9.89
N SER A 70 -13.12 -4.26 11.16
CA SER A 70 -13.85 -3.21 11.88
C SER A 70 -12.97 -2.08 12.42
N CYS A 71 -11.66 -2.27 12.43
CA CYS A 71 -10.66 -1.27 12.82
C CYS A 71 -10.03 -0.65 11.57
N SER A 72 -8.72 -0.47 11.55
CA SER A 72 -7.98 0.08 10.41
C SER A 72 -8.00 -0.84 9.19
N ARG A 73 -7.99 -0.22 8.01
CA ARG A 73 -7.86 -0.88 6.71
C ARG A 73 -6.75 -0.19 5.95
N GLN A 74 -5.63 -0.89 5.76
CA GLN A 74 -4.45 -0.30 5.13
C GLN A 74 -3.67 -1.38 4.37
N LEU A 75 -3.14 -1.00 3.22
CA LEU A 75 -2.26 -1.82 2.40
C LEU A 75 -1.07 -0.98 1.99
N VAL A 76 0.12 -1.39 2.40
CA VAL A 76 1.37 -0.67 2.11
C VAL A 76 2.32 -1.62 1.41
N THR A 77 2.83 -1.20 0.26
CA THR A 77 3.87 -1.96 -0.47
C THR A 77 5.20 -1.88 0.26
N VAL A 78 6.15 -2.73 -0.11
CA VAL A 78 7.57 -2.43 0.15
C VAL A 78 7.99 -1.19 -0.65
N ASP A 79 9.16 -0.62 -0.32
CA ASP A 79 9.77 0.42 -1.14
C ASP A 79 10.16 -0.14 -2.52
N LEU A 80 9.89 0.64 -3.57
CA LEU A 80 10.10 0.25 -4.96
C LEU A 80 10.96 1.31 -5.65
N ASN A 81 11.82 0.86 -6.57
CA ASN A 81 12.46 1.77 -7.50
C ASN A 81 11.50 2.08 -8.67
N LEU A 82 10.80 3.20 -8.57
CA LEU A 82 9.81 3.64 -9.56
C LEU A 82 10.36 4.65 -10.58
N THR A 83 11.68 4.84 -10.68
CA THR A 83 12.28 5.85 -11.59
C THR A 83 11.84 5.69 -13.05
N ASN A 84 11.62 4.46 -13.51
CA ASN A 84 11.18 4.16 -14.87
C ASN A 84 9.78 3.52 -14.92
N ALA A 85 9.00 3.61 -13.83
CA ALA A 85 7.65 3.07 -13.80
C ALA A 85 6.68 4.01 -14.53
N GLU A 86 5.78 3.44 -15.34
CA GLU A 86 4.85 4.22 -16.16
C GLU A 86 3.45 4.31 -15.54
N PHE A 87 3.00 3.26 -14.84
CA PHE A 87 1.65 3.19 -14.32
C PHE A 87 1.55 2.35 -13.04
N ILE A 88 0.49 2.63 -12.29
CA ILE A 88 -0.07 1.74 -11.27
C ILE A 88 -1.47 1.33 -11.73
N GLN A 89 -1.79 0.04 -11.64
CA GLN A 89 -3.08 -0.48 -12.04
C GLN A 89 -3.54 -1.60 -11.11
N PHE A 90 -4.84 -1.65 -10.84
CA PHE A 90 -5.47 -2.68 -10.03
C PHE A 90 -6.97 -2.71 -10.34
N TYR A 91 -7.60 -3.85 -10.06
CA TYR A 91 -9.05 -3.97 -10.07
C TYR A 91 -9.60 -3.59 -8.70
N PHE A 92 -10.75 -2.93 -8.67
CA PHE A 92 -11.33 -2.43 -7.42
C PHE A 92 -12.85 -2.64 -7.37
N MET A 93 -13.38 -2.90 -6.16
CA MET A 93 -14.81 -3.03 -5.92
C MET A 93 -15.18 -2.56 -4.52
N TYR A 94 -16.20 -1.72 -4.42
CA TYR A 94 -16.87 -1.41 -3.15
C TYR A 94 -18.06 -2.31 -2.89
N GLY A 95 -18.42 -2.41 -1.61
CA GLY A 95 -19.79 -2.74 -1.24
C GLY A 95 -20.22 -4.17 -1.49
N CYS A 96 -19.29 -5.11 -1.65
CA CYS A 96 -19.66 -6.51 -1.88
C CYS A 96 -20.41 -7.16 -0.69
N MET A 97 -20.32 -6.54 0.49
CA MET A 97 -21.17 -6.84 1.65
C MET A 97 -22.07 -5.64 2.00
N ILE A 98 -21.46 -4.48 2.27
CA ILE A 98 -22.15 -3.24 2.62
C ILE A 98 -21.44 -2.09 1.89
N PRO A 99 -22.12 -1.33 1.02
CA PRO A 99 -21.51 -0.20 0.31
C PRO A 99 -21.15 0.94 1.27
N PRO A 100 -20.11 1.72 0.96
CA PRO A 100 -19.82 2.92 1.72
C PRO A 100 -20.98 3.92 1.59
N SER A 101 -21.23 4.63 2.67
CA SER A 101 -22.38 5.52 2.86
C SER A 101 -22.05 7.00 2.64
N ASN A 102 -20.76 7.37 2.68
CA ASN A 102 -20.31 8.75 2.53
C ASN A 102 -18.86 8.82 2.04
N ARG A 103 -18.46 10.02 1.58
CA ARG A 103 -17.15 10.31 1.01
C ARG A 103 -15.96 9.98 1.93
N ASN A 104 -16.12 10.12 3.25
CA ASN A 104 -15.03 9.84 4.21
C ASN A 104 -14.72 8.34 4.34
N GLN A 105 -15.52 7.47 3.71
CA GLN A 105 -15.27 6.03 3.60
C GLN A 105 -14.60 5.65 2.27
N GLY A 106 -14.27 6.65 1.44
CA GLY A 106 -13.46 6.47 0.23
C GLY A 106 -12.03 6.02 0.56
N VAL A 107 -11.50 5.18 -0.31
CA VAL A 107 -10.11 4.72 -0.27
C VAL A 107 -9.24 5.79 -0.92
N LEU A 108 -8.18 6.15 -0.22
CA LEU A 108 -7.14 7.04 -0.72
C LEU A 108 -5.98 6.19 -1.23
N LEU A 109 -5.54 6.46 -2.46
CA LEU A 109 -4.30 5.94 -2.99
C LEU A 109 -3.24 7.02 -2.82
N GLU A 110 -2.22 6.71 -2.04
CA GLU A 110 -1.17 7.64 -1.65
C GLU A 110 0.22 7.03 -1.90
N PHE A 111 1.24 7.89 -1.98
CA PHE A 111 2.63 7.46 -2.07
C PHE A 111 3.52 8.24 -1.10
N SER A 112 4.61 7.61 -0.67
CA SER A 112 5.65 8.21 0.16
C SER A 112 7.00 8.12 -0.54
N LEU A 113 7.85 9.13 -0.35
CA LEU A 113 9.23 9.18 -0.83
C LEU A 113 10.25 9.14 0.32
N ASN A 114 9.79 8.92 1.56
CA ASN A 114 10.59 8.99 2.77
C ASN A 114 10.20 7.91 3.78
N GLY A 115 10.01 6.67 3.30
CA GLY A 115 9.75 5.51 4.15
C GLY A 115 8.44 5.58 4.95
N GLY A 116 7.43 6.30 4.44
CA GLY A 116 6.11 6.40 5.07
C GLY A 116 5.99 7.48 6.14
N ILE A 117 6.98 8.37 6.32
CA ILE A 117 6.88 9.52 7.24
C ILE A 117 5.81 10.51 6.76
N ASN A 118 5.85 10.87 5.47
CA ASN A 118 4.84 11.72 4.83
C ASN A 118 4.24 11.01 3.62
N TRP A 119 2.95 11.29 3.37
CA TRP A 119 2.17 10.72 2.29
C TRP A 119 1.61 11.81 1.39
N ASN A 120 1.61 11.55 0.08
CA ASN A 120 1.06 12.43 -0.94
C ASN A 120 -0.09 11.71 -1.64
N LEU A 121 -1.22 12.39 -1.78
CA LEU A 121 -2.40 11.85 -2.46
C LEU A 121 -2.13 11.72 -3.96
N LEU A 122 -2.30 10.51 -4.49
CA LEU A 122 -2.31 10.27 -5.93
C LEU A 122 -3.74 10.33 -6.49
N THR A 123 -4.68 9.64 -5.84
CA THR A 123 -6.11 9.69 -6.22
C THR A 123 -7.03 9.29 -5.08
N GLU A 124 -8.24 9.83 -5.08
CA GLU A 124 -9.36 9.41 -4.24
C GLU A 124 -10.25 8.46 -5.05
N ILE A 125 -10.45 7.23 -4.56
CA ILE A 125 -11.39 6.28 -5.15
C ILE A 125 -12.77 6.56 -4.57
N PHE A 126 -13.55 7.38 -5.28
CA PHE A 126 -14.86 7.86 -4.83
C PHE A 126 -15.80 6.72 -4.42
N TYR A 127 -16.42 6.89 -3.25
CA TYR A 127 -17.23 5.89 -2.55
C TYR A 127 -18.47 5.42 -3.32
N ASP A 128 -19.03 6.25 -4.19
CA ASP A 128 -20.24 5.99 -4.98
C ASP A 128 -19.94 5.37 -6.35
N LEU A 129 -18.67 5.19 -6.69
CA LEU A 129 -18.20 4.46 -7.87
C LEU A 129 -17.89 2.99 -7.54
N TYR A 130 -17.55 2.18 -8.55
CA TYR A 130 -17.04 0.81 -8.39
C TYR A 130 -17.96 -0.15 -7.59
N SER A 131 -19.28 0.00 -7.70
CA SER A 131 -20.26 -0.99 -7.18
C SER A 131 -20.21 -2.33 -7.94
N LYS A 132 -19.53 -2.35 -9.09
CA LYS A 132 -19.11 -3.52 -9.84
C LYS A 132 -17.59 -3.45 -10.04
N PRO A 133 -16.91 -4.59 -10.24
CA PRO A 133 -15.48 -4.59 -10.52
C PRO A 133 -15.17 -3.72 -11.75
N GLY A 134 -14.23 -2.80 -11.57
CA GLY A 134 -13.66 -1.95 -12.62
C GLY A 134 -12.20 -2.28 -12.88
#